data_AF-A0A7C5L541-F1
#
_entry.id   AF-A0A7C5L541-F1
#
_cell.length_a   1.000
_cell.length_b   1.000
_cell.length_c   1.000
_cell.angle_alpha   90.00
_cell.angle_beta   90.00
_cell.angle_gamma   90.00
#
_symmetry.space_group_name_H-M   'P 1'
#
loop_
_entity.id
_entity.type
_entity.pdbx_description
1 polymer ?
#
loop_
_entity_poly.entity_id
_entity_poly.type
_entity_poly.pdbx_seq_one_letter_code
_entity_poly.pdbx_strand_id
1 'polypeptide(L)'
;MNGFALAGSLAGGIGLFLLGMGLMTDGLKYAAGRSLKTILAESTRTRLRGILAGCGITALVQSSSAVTVATIGFVNAGLMDLAHAVSVIYGANIGTTMTGWLVSLVGFKFDLKALSMPFVGGGMLLRAMRPESRQGALGEVLAGFGVFFLGIDVLKQNFAGVAAHVDFAALASYGGWSVVLFVLLGFLLTTCMQSSSAAIALVLTAVATGVVGYEEGAALIVGANVGTTTTAALAVIGATVSARRLAMAHVGFNIG
;
A
#
# COMPACT_ATOMS: atom_id res chain seq x y z
N MET A 1 -14.97 24.68 -8.53
CA MET A 1 -13.62 24.97 -7.98
C MET A 1 -12.72 25.35 -9.14
N ASN A 2 -11.89 26.39 -9.01
CA ASN A 2 -10.85 26.64 -10.03
C ASN A 2 -9.84 25.47 -10.02
N GLY A 3 -9.26 25.12 -11.17
CA GLY A 3 -8.41 23.93 -11.32
C GLY A 3 -7.26 23.83 -10.30
N PHE A 4 -6.71 24.97 -9.87
CA PHE A 4 -5.70 25.02 -8.81
C PHE A 4 -6.21 24.52 -7.44
N ALA A 5 -7.43 24.90 -7.06
CA ALA A 5 -8.02 24.46 -5.80
C ALA A 5 -8.33 22.95 -5.83
N LEU A 6 -8.80 22.43 -6.97
CA LEU A 6 -9.04 21.00 -7.14
C LEU A 6 -7.73 20.19 -7.04
N ALA A 7 -6.68 20.63 -7.76
CA ALA A 7 -5.37 20.00 -7.69
C ALA A 7 -4.79 20.03 -6.26
N GLY A 8 -4.92 21.16 -5.55
CA GLY A 8 -4.50 21.30 -4.17
C GLY A 8 -5.25 20.37 -3.21
N SER A 9 -6.57 20.25 -3.36
CA SER A 9 -7.38 19.35 -2.52
C SER A 9 -7.08 17.86 -2.78
N LEU A 10 -6.82 17.47 -4.03
CA LEU A 10 -6.41 16.10 -4.37
C LEU A 10 -5.02 15.79 -3.84
N ALA A 11 -4.05 16.69 -4.05
CA ALA A 11 -2.71 16.55 -3.51
C ALA A 11 -2.72 16.49 -1.97
N GLY A 12 -3.54 17.32 -1.32
CA GLY A 12 -3.75 17.31 0.12
C GLY A 12 -4.37 15.99 0.61
N GLY A 13 -5.39 15.48 -0.07
CA GLY A 13 -6.01 14.18 0.23
C GLY A 13 -5.01 13.02 0.10
N ILE A 14 -4.24 12.99 -0.99
CA ILE A 14 -3.13 12.03 -1.17
C ILE A 14 -2.08 12.19 -0.08
N GLY A 15 -1.67 13.42 0.24
CA GLY A 15 -0.68 13.71 1.27
C GLY A 15 -1.10 13.22 2.65
N LEU A 16 -2.35 13.48 3.05
CA LEU A 16 -2.92 12.97 4.30
C LEU A 16 -2.99 11.44 4.30
N PHE A 17 -3.42 10.86 3.20
CA PHE A 17 -3.47 9.41 3.05
C PHE A 17 -2.08 8.76 3.22
N LEU A 18 -1.06 9.29 2.51
CA LEU A 18 0.33 8.83 2.60
C LEU A 18 0.91 9.04 3.99
N LEU A 19 0.63 10.18 4.62
CA LEU A 19 1.04 10.49 6.00
C LEU A 19 0.44 9.48 6.99
N GLY A 20 -0.85 9.19 6.86
CA GLY A 20 -1.55 8.22 7.70
C GLY A 20 -0.93 6.82 7.59
N MET A 21 -0.66 6.36 6.37
CA MET A 21 0.05 5.10 6.15
C MET A 21 1.48 5.11 6.70
N GLY A 22 2.20 6.23 6.59
CA GLY A 22 3.53 6.40 7.17
C GLY A 22 3.52 6.21 8.68
N LEU A 23 2.65 6.93 9.39
CA LEU A 23 2.46 6.81 10.84
C LEU A 23 2.05 5.39 11.26
N MET A 24 1.14 4.75 10.53
CA MET A 24 0.78 3.34 10.76
C MET A 24 1.98 2.41 10.59
N THR A 25 2.72 2.59 9.50
CA THR A 25 3.88 1.76 9.16
C THR A 25 4.97 1.89 10.23
N ASP A 26 5.30 3.12 10.63
CA ASP A 26 6.38 3.39 11.58
C ASP A 26 5.99 3.00 13.00
N GLY A 27 4.76 3.31 13.41
CA GLY A 27 4.20 2.86 14.69
C GLY A 27 4.17 1.32 14.80
N LEU A 28 3.76 0.62 13.74
CA LEU A 28 3.77 -0.85 13.73
C LEU A 28 5.18 -1.43 13.70
N LYS A 29 6.09 -0.87 12.90
CA LYS A 29 7.51 -1.27 12.90
C LYS A 29 8.12 -1.11 14.28
N TYR A 30 7.88 0.00 14.96
CA TYR A 30 8.36 0.22 16.32
C TYR A 30 7.74 -0.77 17.30
N ALA A 31 6.40 -0.92 17.25
CA ALA A 31 5.68 -1.80 18.16
C ALA A 31 5.99 -3.30 17.96
N ALA A 32 6.39 -3.68 16.74
CA ALA A 32 6.67 -5.06 16.34
C ALA A 32 8.17 -5.37 16.17
N GLY A 33 9.09 -4.41 16.30
CA GLY A 33 10.47 -4.49 15.78
C GLY A 33 11.24 -5.79 16.10
N ARG A 34 11.23 -6.26 17.35
CA ARG A 34 11.87 -7.55 17.71
C ARG A 34 11.09 -8.74 17.15
N SER A 35 9.77 -8.70 17.22
CA SER A 35 8.88 -9.74 16.69
C SER A 35 9.00 -9.88 15.17
N LEU A 36 9.14 -8.79 14.41
CA LEU A 36 9.32 -8.81 12.96
C LEU A 36 10.58 -9.59 12.57
N LYS A 37 11.69 -9.34 13.27
CA LYS A 37 12.96 -10.06 13.05
C LYS A 37 12.83 -11.54 13.40
N THR A 38 12.17 -11.87 14.51
CA THR A 38 11.93 -13.26 14.92
C THR A 38 11.00 -13.99 13.95
N ILE A 39 9.88 -13.38 13.56
CA ILE A 39 8.91 -13.98 12.62
C ILE A 39 9.58 -14.22 11.27
N LEU A 40 10.35 -13.26 10.75
CA LEU A 40 11.09 -13.46 9.49
C LEU A 40 12.13 -14.58 9.62
N ALA A 41 12.89 -14.62 10.73
CA ALA A 41 13.85 -15.68 10.98
C ALA A 41 13.18 -17.07 11.08
N GLU A 42 12.05 -17.19 11.77
CA GLU A 42 11.32 -18.45 11.96
C GLU A 42 10.48 -18.86 10.75
N SER A 43 10.15 -17.91 9.86
CA SER A 43 9.43 -18.16 8.61
C SER A 43 10.24 -19.01 7.62
N THR A 44 11.55 -19.11 7.81
CA THR A 44 12.49 -19.91 6.98
C THR A 44 12.41 -21.42 7.20
N ARG A 45 11.55 -21.90 8.12
CA ARG A 45 11.46 -23.35 8.42
C ARG A 45 10.66 -24.13 7.38
N THR A 46 9.63 -23.52 6.78
CA THR A 46 8.82 -24.14 5.71
C THR A 46 8.28 -23.08 4.77
N ARG A 47 8.01 -23.44 3.51
CA ARG A 47 7.42 -22.53 2.50
C ARG A 47 6.06 -21.96 2.94
N LEU A 48 5.22 -22.76 3.58
CA LEU A 48 3.92 -22.29 4.08
C LEU A 48 4.07 -21.25 5.19
N ARG A 49 5.02 -21.45 6.11
CA ARG A 49 5.33 -20.45 7.14
C ARG A 49 5.86 -19.16 6.53
N GLY A 50 6.66 -19.25 5.47
CA GLY A 50 7.09 -18.11 4.67
C GLY A 50 5.90 -17.31 4.12
N ILE A 51 4.96 -17.97 3.46
CA ILE A 51 3.75 -17.32 2.91
C ILE A 51 2.92 -16.66 4.03
N LEU A 52 2.64 -17.39 5.11
CA LEU A 52 1.84 -16.86 6.22
C LEU A 52 2.54 -15.69 6.93
N ALA A 53 3.86 -15.77 7.09
CA ALA A 53 4.64 -14.67 7.66
C ALA A 53 4.61 -13.43 6.77
N GLY A 54 4.88 -13.59 5.46
CA GLY A 54 4.81 -12.48 4.50
C GLY A 54 3.43 -11.82 4.48
N CYS A 55 2.38 -12.65 4.43
CA CYS A 55 0.99 -12.20 4.43
C CYS A 55 0.64 -11.45 5.71
N GLY A 56 0.90 -12.06 6.88
CA GLY A 56 0.61 -11.45 8.17
C GLY A 56 1.40 -10.18 8.41
N ILE A 57 2.70 -10.16 8.10
CA ILE A 57 3.53 -8.96 8.26
C ILE A 57 3.02 -7.85 7.35
N THR A 58 2.75 -8.14 6.08
CA THR A 58 2.29 -7.11 5.13
C THR A 58 0.89 -6.63 5.47
N ALA A 59 -0.03 -7.52 5.83
CA ALA A 59 -1.38 -7.15 6.26
C ALA A 59 -1.36 -6.23 7.50
N LEU A 60 -0.45 -6.49 8.43
CA LEU A 60 -0.26 -5.65 9.61
C LEU A 60 0.43 -4.34 9.21
N VAL A 61 1.67 -4.40 8.74
CA VAL A 61 2.53 -3.23 8.46
C VAL A 61 2.07 -2.40 7.26
N GLN A 62 1.18 -2.94 6.42
CA GLN A 62 0.62 -2.31 5.21
C GLN A 62 1.63 -1.98 4.10
N SER A 63 2.83 -2.58 4.14
CA SER A 63 3.90 -2.32 3.17
C SER A 63 4.60 -3.59 2.70
N SER A 64 4.17 -4.13 1.55
CA SER A 64 4.84 -5.27 0.90
C SER A 64 6.23 -4.91 0.39
N SER A 65 6.46 -3.67 -0.05
CA SER A 65 7.78 -3.19 -0.45
C SER A 65 8.78 -3.21 0.71
N ALA A 66 8.37 -2.82 1.92
CA ALA A 66 9.24 -2.90 3.09
C ALA A 66 9.61 -4.36 3.44
N VAL A 67 8.64 -5.28 3.36
CA VAL A 67 8.88 -6.71 3.55
C VAL A 67 9.83 -7.25 2.48
N THR A 68 9.59 -6.91 1.22
CA THR A 68 10.41 -7.32 0.08
C THR A 68 11.85 -6.84 0.21
N VAL A 69 12.06 -5.55 0.50
CA VAL A 69 13.40 -4.96 0.68
C VAL A 69 14.13 -5.63 1.86
N ALA A 70 13.44 -5.87 2.97
CA ALA A 70 14.00 -6.60 4.10
C ALA A 70 14.41 -8.03 3.71
N THR A 71 13.52 -8.77 3.05
CA THR A 71 13.78 -10.14 2.58
C THR A 71 14.96 -10.19 1.60
N ILE A 72 15.05 -9.25 0.65
CA ILE A 72 16.22 -9.10 -0.25
C ILE A 72 17.49 -8.88 0.57
N GLY A 73 17.46 -8.00 1.58
CA GLY A 73 18.58 -7.76 2.48
C GLY A 73 19.04 -9.03 3.22
N PHE A 74 18.11 -9.84 3.74
CA PHE A 74 18.42 -11.11 4.39
C PHE A 74 19.04 -12.14 3.44
N VAL A 75 18.54 -12.26 2.21
CA VAL A 75 19.15 -13.11 1.19
C VAL A 75 20.55 -12.62 0.81
N ASN A 76 20.71 -11.31 0.66
CA ASN A 76 21.99 -10.71 0.32
C ASN A 76 23.05 -10.91 1.42
N ALA A 77 22.62 -10.91 2.69
CA ALA A 77 23.46 -11.20 3.85
C ALA A 77 23.70 -12.71 4.08
N GLY A 78 23.13 -13.60 3.26
CA GLY A 78 23.24 -15.06 3.43
C GLY A 78 22.45 -15.62 4.61
N LEU A 79 21.55 -14.84 5.20
CA LEU A 79 20.75 -15.20 6.37
C LEU A 79 19.44 -15.93 6.01
N MET A 80 19.05 -15.90 4.74
CA MET A 80 17.85 -16.53 4.23
C MET A 80 18.12 -17.12 2.84
N ASP A 81 17.64 -18.33 2.60
CA ASP A 81 17.75 -18.92 1.27
C ASP A 81 16.72 -18.34 0.29
N LEU A 82 16.99 -18.51 -1.00
CA LEU A 82 16.14 -18.00 -2.07
C LEU A 82 14.73 -18.60 -2.04
N ALA A 83 14.57 -19.88 -1.73
CA ALA A 83 13.28 -20.56 -1.81
C ALA A 83 12.30 -20.06 -0.74
N HIS A 84 12.78 -19.88 0.49
CA HIS A 84 12.01 -19.31 1.57
C HIS A 84 11.75 -17.82 1.33
N ALA A 85 12.73 -17.09 0.79
CA ALA A 85 12.55 -15.69 0.45
C ALA A 85 11.42 -15.47 -0.59
N VAL A 86 11.36 -16.31 -1.62
CA VAL A 86 10.25 -16.28 -2.59
C VAL A 86 8.91 -16.51 -1.90
N SER A 87 8.84 -17.47 -0.97
CA SER A 87 7.59 -17.75 -0.24
C SER A 87 7.13 -16.57 0.63
N VAL A 88 8.06 -15.83 1.24
CA VAL A 88 7.74 -14.61 2.00
C VAL A 88 7.25 -13.50 1.10
N ILE A 89 7.88 -13.27 -0.07
CA ILE A 89 7.43 -12.26 -1.03
C ILE A 89 6.02 -12.57 -1.56
N TYR A 90 5.73 -13.83 -1.89
CA TYR A 90 4.39 -14.21 -2.35
C TYR A 90 3.35 -14.01 -1.25
N GLY A 91 3.70 -14.38 -0.02
CA GLY A 91 2.92 -14.03 1.16
C GLY A 91 2.66 -12.53 1.26
N ALA A 92 3.70 -11.71 1.10
CA ALA A 92 3.59 -10.26 1.20
C ALA A 92 2.57 -9.68 0.20
N ASN A 93 2.60 -10.13 -1.05
CA ASN A 93 1.64 -9.68 -2.05
C ASN A 93 0.21 -10.10 -1.72
N ILE A 94 0.01 -11.30 -1.17
CA ILE A 94 -1.31 -11.71 -0.63
C ILE A 94 -1.71 -10.77 0.52
N GLY A 95 -0.77 -10.42 1.41
CA GLY A 95 -1.04 -9.48 2.50
C GLY A 95 -1.50 -8.10 2.04
N THR A 96 -0.99 -7.61 0.91
CA THR A 96 -1.42 -6.32 0.30
C THR A 96 -2.91 -6.29 -0.02
N THR A 97 -3.55 -7.44 -0.28
CA THR A 97 -5.00 -7.46 -0.55
C THR A 97 -5.84 -7.00 0.64
N MET A 98 -5.29 -7.05 1.87
CA MET A 98 -5.97 -6.54 3.07
C MET A 98 -6.23 -5.03 3.01
N THR A 99 -5.43 -4.27 2.26
CA THR A 99 -5.69 -2.84 2.05
C THR A 99 -7.04 -2.63 1.36
N GLY A 100 -7.35 -3.42 0.34
CA GLY A 100 -8.62 -3.32 -0.38
C GLY A 100 -9.83 -3.63 0.52
N TRP A 101 -9.73 -4.66 1.35
CA TRP A 101 -10.74 -4.98 2.35
C TRP A 101 -10.94 -3.87 3.37
N LEU A 102 -9.84 -3.31 3.90
CA LEU A 102 -9.88 -2.21 4.85
C LEU A 102 -10.56 -0.98 4.24
N VAL A 103 -10.18 -0.61 3.01
CA VAL A 103 -10.76 0.54 2.30
C VAL A 103 -12.23 0.30 1.96
N SER A 104 -12.59 -0.88 1.44
CA SER A 104 -13.98 -1.22 1.08
C SER A 104 -14.91 -1.27 2.29
N LEU A 105 -14.51 -2.01 3.35
CA LEU A 105 -15.37 -2.25 4.51
C LEU A 105 -15.45 -1.05 5.44
N VAL A 106 -14.30 -0.46 5.79
CA VAL A 106 -14.25 0.62 6.77
C VAL A 106 -14.44 1.97 6.09
N GLY A 107 -13.79 2.15 4.93
CA GLY A 107 -13.78 3.43 4.25
C GLY A 107 -15.13 3.83 3.67
N PHE A 108 -15.98 2.92 3.20
CA PHE A 108 -17.25 3.29 2.54
C PHE A 108 -18.51 3.02 3.36
N LYS A 109 -18.46 2.13 4.37
CA LYS A 109 -19.65 1.80 5.17
C LYS A 109 -19.82 2.66 6.41
N PHE A 110 -18.74 3.27 6.91
CA PHE A 110 -18.75 4.05 8.14
C PHE A 110 -18.58 5.55 7.83
N ASP A 111 -19.12 6.40 8.70
CA ASP A 111 -18.84 7.83 8.67
C ASP A 111 -17.36 8.05 9.01
N LEU A 112 -16.55 8.27 7.96
CA LEU A 112 -15.10 8.38 8.10
C LEU A 112 -14.71 9.53 9.02
N LYS A 113 -15.48 10.63 9.06
CA LYS A 113 -15.15 11.78 9.91
C LYS A 113 -15.40 11.47 11.38
N ALA A 114 -16.54 10.84 11.69
CA ALA A 114 -16.87 10.44 13.06
C ALA A 114 -15.86 9.42 13.62
N LEU A 115 -15.30 8.56 12.77
CA LEU A 115 -14.31 7.55 13.17
C LEU A 115 -12.87 8.10 13.20
N SER A 116 -12.49 8.93 12.22
CA SER A 116 -11.11 9.42 12.05
C SER A 116 -10.68 10.38 13.15
N MET A 117 -11.50 11.38 13.49
CA MET A 117 -11.11 12.43 14.44
C MET A 117 -10.79 11.89 15.85
N PRO A 118 -11.59 10.97 16.45
CA PRO A 118 -11.22 10.33 17.71
C PRO A 118 -9.93 9.52 17.63
N PHE A 119 -9.68 8.83 16.51
CA PHE A 119 -8.44 8.07 16.32
C PHE A 119 -7.21 8.97 16.18
N VAL A 120 -7.32 10.09 15.45
CA VAL A 120 -6.26 11.11 15.38
C VAL A 120 -6.00 11.69 16.77
N GLY A 121 -7.04 12.20 17.43
CA GLY A 121 -6.92 12.84 18.74
C GLY A 121 -6.39 11.89 19.80
N GLY A 122 -7.07 10.77 20.03
CA GLY A 122 -6.69 9.78 21.04
C GLY A 122 -5.34 9.11 20.74
N GLY A 123 -5.09 8.78 19.48
CA GLY A 123 -3.83 8.18 19.05
C GLY A 123 -2.64 9.12 19.28
N MET A 124 -2.77 10.37 18.86
CA MET A 124 -1.67 11.34 19.00
C MET A 124 -1.46 11.74 20.46
N LEU A 125 -2.53 11.79 21.27
CA LEU A 125 -2.44 12.04 22.71
C LEU A 125 -1.71 10.88 23.41
N LEU A 126 -2.02 9.62 23.07
CA LEU A 126 -1.29 8.45 23.58
C LEU A 126 0.20 8.46 23.15
N ARG A 127 0.48 8.82 21.89
CA ARG A 127 1.86 9.00 21.38
C ARG A 127 2.61 10.07 22.17
N ALA A 128 1.99 11.21 22.42
CA ALA A 128 2.58 12.33 23.17
C ALA A 128 2.82 11.99 24.64
N MET A 129 1.91 11.24 25.27
CA MET A 129 2.07 10.82 26.67
C MET A 129 3.17 9.78 26.87
N ARG A 130 3.48 8.96 25.85
CA ARG A 130 4.43 7.85 25.97
C ARG A 130 5.34 7.66 24.73
N PRO A 131 6.13 8.68 24.33
CA PRO A 131 6.79 8.77 23.02
C PRO A 131 7.81 7.67 22.70
N GLU A 132 8.44 7.05 23.69
CA GLU A 132 9.42 5.96 23.44
C GLU A 132 8.90 4.58 23.85
N SER A 133 7.60 4.47 24.11
CA SER A 133 7.00 3.21 24.53
C SER A 133 6.29 2.50 23.37
N ARG A 134 6.13 1.18 23.50
CA ARG A 134 5.27 0.38 22.61
C ARG A 134 3.83 0.91 22.55
N GLN A 135 3.32 1.46 23.65
CA GLN A 135 1.98 2.05 23.70
C GLN A 135 1.90 3.37 22.93
N GLY A 136 2.93 4.21 23.01
CA GLY A 136 3.00 5.44 22.19
C GLY A 136 3.06 5.12 20.71
N ALA A 137 3.79 4.07 20.33
CA ALA A 137 3.80 3.57 18.96
C ALA A 137 2.42 3.05 18.51
N LEU A 138 1.66 2.35 19.38
CA LEU A 138 0.26 2.02 19.08
C LEU A 138 -0.62 3.27 18.93
N GLY A 139 -0.34 4.33 19.71
CA GLY A 139 -0.97 5.64 19.53
C GLY A 139 -0.69 6.24 18.14
N GLU A 140 0.55 6.12 17.66
CA GLU A 140 0.93 6.53 16.31
C GLU A 140 0.20 5.72 15.23
N VAL A 141 0.00 4.42 15.44
CA VAL A 141 -0.81 3.58 14.54
C VAL A 141 -2.27 4.04 14.50
N LEU A 142 -2.86 4.31 15.66
CA LEU A 142 -4.24 4.81 15.74
C LEU A 142 -4.37 6.18 15.08
N ALA A 143 -3.44 7.09 15.34
CA ALA A 143 -3.45 8.40 14.70
C ALA A 143 -3.29 8.28 13.19
N GLY A 144 -2.36 7.45 12.73
CA GLY A 144 -2.15 7.16 11.32
C GLY A 144 -3.40 6.59 10.65
N PHE A 145 -4.11 5.67 11.30
CA PHE A 145 -5.39 5.15 10.82
C PHE A 145 -6.44 6.27 10.67
N GLY A 146 -6.55 7.17 11.65
CA GLY A 146 -7.44 8.33 11.55
C GLY A 146 -7.09 9.26 10.39
N VAL A 147 -5.82 9.65 10.26
CA VAL A 147 -5.35 10.54 9.17
C VAL A 147 -5.53 9.86 7.81
N PHE A 148 -5.28 8.56 7.71
CA PHE A 148 -5.50 7.75 6.52
C PHE A 148 -6.94 7.85 6.01
N PHE A 149 -7.93 7.62 6.87
CA PHE A 149 -9.35 7.73 6.49
C PHE A 149 -9.78 9.16 6.19
N LEU A 150 -9.21 10.14 6.88
CA LEU A 150 -9.45 11.54 6.58
C LEU A 150 -8.95 11.90 5.18
N GLY A 151 -7.78 11.38 4.77
CA GLY A 151 -7.28 11.49 3.40
C GLY A 151 -8.24 10.86 2.38
N ILE A 152 -8.75 9.65 2.66
CA ILE A 152 -9.77 8.99 1.82
C ILE A 152 -11.03 9.86 1.67
N ASP A 153 -11.53 10.44 2.77
CA ASP A 153 -12.73 11.28 2.76
C ASP A 153 -12.53 12.55 1.91
N VAL A 154 -11.38 13.22 2.05
CA VAL A 154 -11.01 14.36 1.21
C VAL A 154 -10.97 13.94 -0.27
N LEU A 155 -10.35 12.80 -0.59
CA LEU A 155 -10.30 12.30 -1.96
C LEU A 155 -11.71 12.07 -2.51
N LYS A 156 -12.56 11.33 -1.78
CA LYS A 156 -13.95 11.06 -2.16
C LYS A 156 -14.74 12.31 -2.52
N GLN A 157 -14.66 13.33 -1.68
CA GLN A 157 -15.40 14.58 -1.86
C GLN A 157 -14.94 15.35 -3.10
N ASN A 158 -13.67 15.21 -3.50
CA ASN A 158 -13.09 15.93 -4.62
C ASN A 158 -13.16 15.15 -5.95
N PHE A 159 -13.45 13.84 -5.93
CA PHE A 159 -13.52 13.01 -7.14
C PHE A 159 -14.62 13.45 -8.12
N ALA A 160 -15.75 13.99 -7.62
CA ALA A 160 -16.78 14.58 -8.48
C ALA A 160 -16.25 15.78 -9.31
N GLY A 161 -15.30 16.55 -8.75
CA GLY A 161 -14.63 17.65 -9.47
C GLY A 161 -13.62 17.16 -10.50
N VAL A 162 -13.01 15.99 -10.28
CA VAL A 162 -12.11 15.35 -11.24
C VAL A 162 -12.88 14.85 -12.47
N ALA A 163 -14.02 14.20 -12.25
CA ALA A 163 -14.88 13.71 -13.33
C ALA A 163 -15.35 14.84 -14.29
N ALA A 164 -15.39 16.08 -13.83
CA ALA A 164 -15.72 17.24 -14.67
C ALA A 164 -14.57 17.70 -15.59
N HIS A 165 -13.33 17.27 -15.34
CA HIS A 165 -12.13 17.69 -16.08
C HIS A 165 -11.42 16.54 -16.81
N VAL A 166 -11.60 15.30 -16.34
CA VAL A 166 -11.04 14.10 -16.94
C VAL A 166 -12.18 13.24 -17.44
N ASP A 167 -12.28 13.12 -18.76
CA ASP A 167 -13.25 12.24 -19.40
C ASP A 167 -12.73 10.79 -19.41
N PHE A 168 -12.97 10.10 -18.30
CA PHE A 168 -12.65 8.67 -18.19
C PHE A 168 -13.46 7.82 -19.18
N ALA A 169 -14.62 8.30 -19.65
CA ALA A 169 -15.41 7.60 -20.66
C ALA A 169 -14.74 7.67 -22.04
N ALA A 170 -14.10 8.79 -22.39
CA ALA A 170 -13.27 8.89 -23.58
C ALA A 170 -12.09 7.89 -23.54
N LEU A 171 -11.43 7.73 -22.40
CA LEU A 171 -10.37 6.73 -22.19
C LEU A 171 -10.91 5.29 -22.28
N ALA A 172 -12.12 5.04 -21.77
CA ALA A 172 -12.78 3.74 -21.86
C ALA A 172 -13.25 3.40 -23.29
N SER A 173 -13.51 4.41 -24.13
CA SER A 173 -14.02 4.22 -25.50
C SER A 173 -13.01 3.63 -26.50
N TYR A 174 -11.74 3.48 -26.12
CA TYR A 174 -10.67 2.92 -26.97
C TYR A 174 -10.72 1.39 -27.16
N GLY A 175 -11.81 0.72 -26.77
CA GLY A 175 -11.96 -0.73 -26.90
C GLY A 175 -10.87 -1.49 -26.15
N GLY A 176 -10.29 -2.55 -26.73
CA GLY A 176 -9.25 -3.35 -26.05
C GLY A 176 -7.98 -2.57 -25.63
N TRP A 177 -7.73 -1.39 -26.23
CA TRP A 177 -6.62 -0.53 -25.82
C TRP A 177 -6.86 0.19 -24.49
N SER A 178 -8.11 0.33 -24.05
CA SER A 178 -8.44 0.96 -22.76
C SER A 178 -7.78 0.20 -21.60
N VAL A 179 -7.83 -1.15 -21.62
CA VAL A 179 -7.22 -2.01 -20.61
C VAL A 179 -5.73 -1.72 -20.45
N VAL A 180 -5.00 -1.62 -21.56
CA VAL A 180 -3.56 -1.33 -21.55
C VAL A 180 -3.28 0.05 -20.97
N LEU A 181 -4.07 1.05 -21.35
CA LEU A 181 -3.93 2.42 -20.83
C LEU A 181 -4.18 2.48 -19.32
N PHE A 182 -5.20 1.79 -18.82
CA PHE A 182 -5.51 1.74 -17.39
C PHE A 182 -4.46 0.94 -16.60
N VAL A 183 -3.90 -0.13 -17.15
CA VAL A 183 -2.74 -0.83 -16.57
C VAL A 183 -1.53 0.11 -16.48
N LEU A 184 -1.21 0.83 -17.56
CA LEU A 184 -0.09 1.79 -17.54
C LEU A 184 -0.33 2.93 -16.55
N LEU A 185 -1.56 3.43 -16.45
CA LEU A 185 -1.92 4.46 -15.48
C LEU A 185 -1.75 3.95 -14.04
N GLY A 186 -2.20 2.73 -13.75
CA GLY A 186 -2.02 2.09 -12.45
C GLY A 186 -0.54 1.90 -12.09
N PHE A 187 0.26 1.46 -13.06
CA PHE A 187 1.70 1.32 -12.93
C PHE A 187 2.38 2.66 -12.58
N LEU A 188 2.04 3.72 -13.31
CA LEU A 188 2.56 5.07 -13.07
C LEU A 188 2.11 5.61 -11.72
N LEU A 189 0.85 5.41 -11.35
CA LEU A 189 0.32 5.82 -10.03
C LEU A 189 1.12 5.18 -8.91
N THR A 190 1.26 3.85 -8.89
CA THR A 190 2.07 3.17 -7.87
C THR A 190 3.53 3.61 -7.90
N THR A 191 4.12 3.76 -9.09
CA THR A 191 5.53 4.13 -9.22
C THR A 191 5.78 5.55 -8.69
N CYS A 192 4.90 6.51 -8.99
CA CYS A 192 5.00 7.87 -8.47
C CYS A 192 4.76 7.92 -6.96
N MET A 193 3.76 7.18 -6.47
CA MET A 193 3.42 7.14 -5.04
C MET A 193 4.34 6.24 -4.22
N GLN A 194 5.17 5.42 -4.88
CA GLN A 194 6.00 4.36 -4.30
C GLN A 194 5.20 3.40 -3.37
N SER A 195 3.88 3.31 -3.57
CA SER A 195 2.97 2.56 -2.70
C SER A 195 1.76 2.06 -3.49
N SER A 196 1.67 0.74 -3.68
CA SER A 196 0.52 0.10 -4.32
C SER A 196 -0.72 0.12 -3.44
N SER A 197 -0.57 0.05 -2.12
CA SER A 197 -1.66 0.26 -1.16
C SER A 197 -2.34 1.61 -1.37
N ALA A 198 -1.55 2.66 -1.68
CA ALA A 198 -2.08 3.98 -2.00
C ALA A 198 -2.82 4.02 -3.33
N ALA A 199 -2.20 3.48 -4.38
CA ALA A 199 -2.83 3.39 -5.68
C ALA A 199 -4.15 2.59 -5.62
N ILE A 200 -4.16 1.44 -4.95
CA ILE A 200 -5.35 0.59 -4.76
C ILE A 200 -6.46 1.37 -4.04
N ALA A 201 -6.15 2.09 -2.96
CA ALA A 201 -7.16 2.88 -2.24
C ALA A 201 -7.76 4.00 -3.09
N LEU A 202 -6.94 4.67 -3.89
CA LEU A 202 -7.37 5.71 -4.82
C LEU A 202 -8.27 5.11 -5.92
N VAL A 203 -7.88 3.97 -6.50
CA VAL A 203 -8.67 3.25 -7.51
C VAL A 203 -10.00 2.79 -6.94
N LEU A 204 -10.01 2.18 -5.75
CA LEU A 204 -11.26 1.77 -5.08
C LEU A 204 -12.17 2.97 -4.78
N THR A 205 -11.58 4.13 -4.47
CA THR A 205 -12.33 5.38 -4.31
C THR A 205 -12.94 5.87 -5.61
N ALA A 206 -12.18 5.82 -6.71
CA ALA A 206 -12.67 6.19 -8.04
C ALA A 206 -13.80 5.26 -8.51
N VAL A 207 -13.68 3.96 -8.25
CA VAL A 207 -14.73 2.96 -8.56
C VAL A 207 -15.97 3.18 -7.72
N ALA A 208 -15.82 3.34 -6.41
CA ALA A 208 -16.96 3.51 -5.51
C ALA A 208 -17.71 4.84 -5.68
N THR A 209 -17.05 5.86 -6.25
CA THR A 209 -17.69 7.14 -6.62
C THR A 209 -18.26 7.13 -8.03
N GLY A 210 -18.11 6.03 -8.79
CA GLY A 210 -18.62 5.89 -10.15
C GLY A 210 -17.81 6.64 -11.21
N VAL A 211 -16.65 7.20 -10.86
CA VAL A 211 -15.76 7.91 -11.79
C VAL A 211 -15.05 6.94 -12.74
N VAL A 212 -14.77 5.73 -12.26
CA VAL A 212 -14.11 4.66 -13.00
C VAL A 212 -14.97 3.40 -12.90
N GLY A 213 -15.17 2.69 -14.01
CA GLY A 213 -15.92 1.43 -14.00
C GLY A 213 -15.15 0.29 -13.33
N TYR A 214 -15.83 -0.84 -13.12
CA TYR A 214 -15.20 -2.00 -12.47
C TYR A 214 -14.09 -2.62 -13.31
N GLU A 215 -14.24 -2.64 -14.63
CA GLU A 215 -13.25 -3.21 -15.55
C GLU A 215 -11.98 -2.36 -15.61
N GLU A 216 -12.13 -1.04 -15.73
CA GLU A 216 -11.03 -0.08 -15.70
C GLU A 216 -10.35 -0.06 -14.32
N GLY A 217 -11.14 -0.17 -13.25
CA GLY A 217 -10.64 -0.31 -11.88
C GLY A 217 -9.79 -1.58 -11.70
N ALA A 218 -10.22 -2.71 -12.27
CA ALA A 218 -9.45 -3.94 -12.25
C ALA A 218 -8.12 -3.79 -13.03
N ALA A 219 -8.16 -3.18 -14.22
CA ALA A 219 -6.95 -2.89 -15.01
C ALA A 219 -5.97 -1.97 -14.25
N LEU A 220 -6.48 -0.94 -13.57
CA LEU A 220 -5.69 -0.06 -12.72
C LEU A 220 -5.03 -0.82 -11.55
N ILE A 221 -5.74 -1.74 -10.89
CA ILE A 221 -5.18 -2.55 -9.79
C ILE A 221 -4.07 -3.47 -10.31
N VAL A 222 -4.24 -4.09 -11.49
CA VAL A 222 -3.18 -4.89 -12.14
C VAL A 222 -1.95 -4.02 -12.36
N GLY A 223 -2.12 -2.86 -12.97
CA GLY A 223 -1.05 -1.87 -13.14
C GLY A 223 -0.39 -1.50 -11.83
N ALA A 224 -1.19 -1.23 -10.79
CA ALA A 224 -0.71 -0.84 -9.49
C ALA A 224 0.17 -1.92 -8.83
N ASN A 225 -0.18 -3.20 -8.99
CA ASN A 225 0.64 -4.31 -8.52
C ASN A 225 1.97 -4.39 -9.28
N VAL A 226 1.94 -4.29 -10.63
CA VAL A 226 3.15 -4.24 -11.46
C VAL A 226 4.06 -3.08 -11.05
N GLY A 227 3.51 -1.90 -10.74
CA GLY A 227 4.30 -0.74 -10.31
C GLY A 227 5.09 -0.97 -9.01
N THR A 228 4.64 -1.89 -8.15
CA THR A 228 5.35 -2.25 -6.91
C THR A 228 6.74 -2.82 -7.22
N THR A 229 6.89 -3.48 -8.37
CA THR A 229 8.14 -4.14 -8.79
C THR A 229 9.30 -3.16 -8.99
N THR A 230 9.01 -1.89 -9.28
CA THR A 230 10.02 -0.82 -9.41
C THR A 230 10.87 -0.71 -8.15
N THR A 231 10.27 -0.82 -6.96
CA THR A 231 11.01 -0.77 -5.68
C THR A 231 11.98 -1.92 -5.52
N ALA A 232 11.57 -3.14 -5.91
CA ALA A 232 12.41 -4.33 -5.82
C ALA A 232 13.55 -4.31 -6.85
N ALA A 233 13.29 -3.80 -8.05
CA ALA A 233 14.31 -3.60 -9.09
C ALA A 233 15.39 -2.61 -8.63
N LEU A 234 14.99 -1.51 -7.99
CA LEU A 234 15.93 -0.55 -7.41
C LEU A 234 16.71 -1.15 -6.23
N ALA A 235 16.07 -1.98 -5.40
CA ALA A 235 16.69 -2.58 -4.21
C ALA A 235 17.80 -3.59 -4.52
N VAL A 236 17.92 -4.10 -5.75
CA VAL A 236 18.93 -5.10 -6.15
C VAL A 236 20.09 -4.52 -6.96
N ILE A 237 20.16 -3.20 -7.12
CA ILE A 237 21.31 -2.53 -7.75
C ILE A 237 22.56 -2.83 -6.90
N GLY A 238 23.55 -3.50 -7.50
CA GLY A 238 24.78 -3.91 -6.80
C GLY A 238 24.64 -5.16 -5.90
N ALA A 239 23.49 -5.84 -5.89
CA ALA A 239 23.26 -6.99 -5.02
C ALA A 239 23.78 -8.33 -5.61
N THR A 240 23.86 -9.35 -4.74
CA THR A 240 24.24 -10.73 -5.08
C THR A 240 23.30 -11.38 -6.13
N VAL A 241 23.77 -12.45 -6.77
CA VAL A 241 22.97 -13.21 -7.76
C VAL A 241 21.66 -13.74 -7.15
N SER A 242 21.70 -14.22 -5.90
CA SER A 242 20.50 -14.70 -5.19
C SER A 242 19.49 -13.57 -4.95
N ALA A 243 19.95 -12.39 -4.53
CA ALA A 243 19.09 -11.22 -4.37
C ALA A 243 18.46 -10.77 -5.71
N ARG A 244 19.23 -10.77 -6.80
CA ARG A 244 18.70 -10.47 -8.15
C ARG A 244 17.66 -11.50 -8.60
N ARG A 245 17.91 -12.80 -8.40
CA ARG A 245 16.94 -13.87 -8.69
C ARG A 245 15.65 -13.70 -7.90
N LEU A 246 15.75 -13.26 -6.64
CA LEU A 246 14.58 -12.98 -5.80
C LEU A 246 13.76 -11.80 -6.34
N ALA A 247 14.40 -10.69 -6.72
CA ALA A 247 13.70 -9.57 -7.34
C ALA A 247 13.03 -9.97 -8.66
N MET A 248 13.68 -10.80 -9.49
CA MET A 248 13.06 -11.35 -10.70
C MET A 248 11.84 -12.22 -10.39
N ALA A 249 11.89 -13.03 -9.32
CA ALA A 249 10.73 -13.81 -8.88
C ALA A 249 9.57 -12.91 -8.40
N HIS A 250 9.89 -11.79 -7.75
CA HIS A 250 8.89 -10.79 -7.36
C HIS A 250 8.27 -10.08 -8.57
N VAL A 251 9.08 -9.70 -9.55
CA VAL A 251 8.62 -9.13 -10.83
C VAL A 251 7.70 -10.12 -11.54
N GLY A 252 8.11 -11.38 -11.67
CA GLY A 252 7.33 -12.43 -12.32
C GLY A 252 5.94 -12.61 -11.69
N PHE A 253 5.85 -12.62 -10.35
CA PHE A 253 4.56 -12.73 -9.65
C PHE A 253 3.61 -11.56 -9.89
N ASN A 254 4.13 -10.33 -10.00
CA ASN A 254 3.26 -9.16 -10.18
C ASN A 254 2.83 -8.96 -11.63
N ILE A 255 3.52 -9.58 -12.59
CA ILE A 255 3.19 -9.50 -14.02
C ILE A 255 2.24 -10.64 -14.45
N GLY A 256 2.22 -11.78 -13.73
CA GLY A 256 1.44 -12.97 -14.08
C GLY A 256 0.71 -13.59 -12.89
#